data_AF-A0A560I225-F1
#
_entry.id   AF-A0A560I225-F1
#
_cell.length_a   1.000
_cell.length_b   1.000
_cell.length_c   1.000
_cell.angle_alpha   90.00
_cell.angle_beta   90.00
_cell.angle_gamma   90.00
#
_symmetry.space_group_name_H-M   'P 1'
#
loop_
_entity.id
_entity.type
_entity.pdbx_description
1 polymer ?
#
loop_
_entity_poly.entity_id
_entity_poly.type
_entity_poly.pdbx_seq_one_letter_code
_entity_poly.pdbx_strand_id
1 'polypeptide(L)'
;MLDTLPPLKHLNKDGLRFVAMPSFGVSDYAVALWLPAPDASEAQGLFAAVEKSDTAGVHMGREFTIPATEYRTLMSNLDRLIQTGNRDNDLCLDGTGAAFDRFKDGTVISSLGNCSPMFEELKLVVLKAVRRFAPGDDLPTEDDWHRSY
;
A
#
# COMPACT_ATOMS: atom_id res chain seq x y z
N MET A 1 4.56 4.13 11.89
CA MET A 1 3.75 3.55 10.79
C MET A 1 4.61 2.92 9.71
N LEU A 2 5.62 3.61 9.17
CA LEU A 2 6.58 2.93 8.28
C LEU A 2 7.42 1.88 9.03
N ASP A 3 7.76 2.12 10.30
CA ASP A 3 8.55 1.20 11.13
C ASP A 3 7.85 -0.14 11.42
N THR A 4 6.54 -0.24 11.13
CA THR A 4 5.78 -1.49 11.24
C THR A 4 5.90 -2.35 9.99
N LEU A 5 6.41 -1.81 8.89
CA LEU A 5 6.65 -2.54 7.66
C LEU A 5 8.08 -3.08 7.62
N PRO A 6 8.33 -4.22 6.96
CA PRO A 6 9.67 -4.72 6.75
C PRO A 6 10.58 -3.64 6.14
N PRO A 7 11.84 -3.54 6.59
CA PRO A 7 12.83 -2.66 5.97
C PRO A 7 12.95 -2.94 4.47
N LEU A 8 13.18 -1.91 3.64
CA LEU A 8 13.31 -2.05 2.17
C LEU A 8 14.31 -3.14 1.75
N LYS A 9 15.38 -3.33 2.53
CA LYS A 9 16.39 -4.38 2.33
C LYS A 9 15.83 -5.81 2.36
N HIS A 10 14.67 -6.03 2.97
CA HIS A 10 14.01 -7.34 3.06
C HIS A 10 13.05 -7.61 1.89
N LEU A 11 12.85 -6.65 0.98
CA LEU A 11 11.94 -6.79 -0.17
C LEU A 11 12.62 -7.37 -1.42
N ASN A 12 13.81 -7.95 -1.29
CA ASN A 12 14.52 -8.72 -2.33
C ASN A 12 14.55 -8.09 -3.74
N LYS A 13 14.72 -6.76 -3.82
CA LYS A 13 14.79 -6.00 -5.08
C LYS A 13 13.52 -6.06 -5.94
N ASP A 14 12.42 -6.60 -5.41
CA ASP A 14 11.09 -6.50 -5.99
C ASP A 14 10.04 -6.43 -4.87
N GLY A 15 9.64 -5.21 -4.52
CA GLY A 15 8.57 -4.99 -3.57
C GLY A 15 7.96 -3.60 -3.60
N LEU A 16 6.92 -3.43 -2.80
CA LEU A 16 6.17 -2.21 -2.58
C LEU A 16 6.00 -2.00 -1.07
N ARG A 17 6.25 -0.78 -0.60
CA ARG A 17 5.66 -0.27 0.64
C ARG A 17 4.70 0.83 0.29
N PHE A 18 3.56 0.85 0.94
CA PHE A 18 2.50 1.80 0.70
C PHE A 18 1.87 2.20 2.04
N VAL A 19 1.56 3.47 2.20
CA VAL A 19 0.79 3.99 3.33
C VAL A 19 -0.35 4.85 2.82
N ALA A 20 -1.50 4.75 3.48
CA ALA A 20 -2.67 5.59 3.26
C ALA A 20 -3.12 6.18 4.59
N MET A 21 -3.35 7.49 4.59
CA MET A 21 -3.69 8.31 5.75
C MET A 21 -4.96 9.11 5.46
N PRO A 22 -6.16 8.53 5.59
CA PRO A 22 -7.42 9.21 5.33
C PRO A 22 -7.68 10.31 6.37
N SER A 23 -7.79 11.58 5.98
CA SER A 23 -7.91 12.71 6.93
C SER A 23 -8.99 12.55 8.01
N PHE A 24 -10.16 12.01 7.66
CA PHE A 24 -11.30 11.83 8.58
C PHE A 24 -11.56 10.36 8.98
N GLY A 25 -10.70 9.44 8.55
CA GLY A 25 -10.84 8.02 8.86
C GLY A 25 -10.45 7.67 10.30
N VAL A 26 -10.93 6.54 10.78
CA VAL A 26 -10.64 6.02 12.13
C VAL A 26 -9.25 5.39 12.25
N SER A 27 -8.65 5.01 11.13
CA SER A 27 -7.34 4.37 11.07
C SER A 27 -6.49 4.93 9.94
N ASP A 28 -5.17 4.84 10.12
CA ASP A 28 -4.22 4.87 9.03
C ASP A 28 -3.80 3.45 8.63
N TYR A 29 -3.33 3.29 7.41
CA TYR A 29 -3.06 1.98 6.84
C TYR A 29 -1.67 1.89 6.25
N ALA A 30 -1.04 0.72 6.41
CA ALA A 30 0.26 0.40 5.84
C ALA A 30 0.22 -0.98 5.17
N VAL A 31 0.88 -1.08 4.02
CA VAL A 31 0.99 -2.32 3.24
C VAL A 31 2.44 -2.50 2.81
N ALA A 32 2.98 -3.70 2.99
CA ALA A 32 4.20 -4.15 2.32
C ALA A 32 3.91 -5.39 1.49
N LEU A 33 4.40 -5.43 0.26
CA LEU A 33 4.33 -6.58 -0.65
C LEU A 33 5.72 -6.85 -1.19
N TRP A 34 6.15 -8.11 -1.27
CA TRP A 34 7.42 -8.46 -1.89
C TRP A 34 7.46 -9.90 -2.39
N LEU A 35 8.30 -10.13 -3.40
CA LEU A 35 8.61 -11.49 -3.85
C LEU A 35 9.85 -12.00 -3.10
N PRO A 36 9.77 -13.09 -2.30
CA PRO A 36 10.89 -13.54 -1.48
C PRO A 36 12.06 -14.11 -2.29
N ALA A 37 11.82 -14.57 -3.51
CA ALA A 37 12.86 -14.98 -4.46
C ALA A 37 12.32 -14.86 -5.90
N PRO A 38 13.17 -14.66 -6.92
CA PRO A 38 12.69 -14.49 -8.31
C PRO A 38 11.78 -15.62 -8.83
N ASP A 39 12.03 -16.85 -8.36
CA ASP A 39 11.33 -18.09 -8.71
C ASP A 39 10.24 -18.49 -7.70
N ALA A 40 9.97 -17.67 -6.68
CA ALA A 40 8.93 -17.96 -5.70
C ALA A 40 7.55 -18.11 -6.37
N SER A 41 6.78 -19.09 -5.91
CA SER A 41 5.40 -19.34 -6.35
C SER A 41 4.41 -18.34 -5.75
N GLU A 42 4.78 -17.70 -4.63
CA GLU A 42 3.97 -16.73 -3.90
C GLU A 42 4.81 -15.53 -3.48
N ALA A 43 4.20 -14.36 -3.53
CA ALA A 43 4.69 -13.17 -2.87
C ALA A 43 4.15 -13.09 -1.43
N GLN A 44 4.90 -12.44 -0.57
CA GLN A 44 4.53 -12.17 0.81
C GLN A 44 3.95 -10.77 0.94
N GLY A 45 2.98 -10.63 1.84
CA GLY A 45 2.31 -9.38 2.15
C GLY A 45 2.20 -9.17 3.65
N LEU A 46 2.30 -7.92 4.08
CA LEU A 46 1.96 -7.47 5.43
C LEU A 46 0.99 -6.29 5.30
N PHE A 47 -0.16 -6.40 5.95
CA PHE A 47 -1.11 -5.31 6.11
C PHE A 47 -1.11 -4.89 7.58
N ALA A 48 -1.20 -3.60 7.84
CA ALA A 48 -1.40 -3.05 9.17
C ALA A 48 -2.40 -1.89 9.14
N ALA A 49 -3.38 -1.93 10.05
CA ALA A 49 -4.21 -0.79 10.40
C ALA A 49 -3.78 -0.22 11.77
N VAL A 50 -3.74 1.11 11.88
CA VAL A 50 -3.38 1.82 13.10
C VAL A 50 -4.51 2.78 13.44
N GLU A 51 -5.21 2.53 14.54
CA GLU A 51 -6.29 3.43 14.99
C GLU A 51 -5.73 4.79 15.44
N LYS A 52 -6.35 5.88 14.97
CA LYS A 52 -5.90 7.24 15.27
C LYS A 52 -6.20 7.67 16.70
N SER A 53 -7.26 7.12 17.29
CA SER A 53 -7.65 7.37 18.68
C SER A 53 -6.72 6.70 19.69
N ASP A 54 -5.94 5.70 19.28
CA ASP A 54 -5.17 4.89 20.20
C ASP A 54 -3.68 5.31 20.22
N THR A 55 -3.34 6.09 21.24
CA THR A 55 -1.94 6.48 21.52
C THR A 55 -1.02 5.30 21.86
N ALA A 56 -1.57 4.11 22.15
CA ALA A 56 -0.79 2.89 22.38
C ALA A 56 -0.38 2.18 21.09
N GLY A 57 -0.87 2.62 19.93
CA GLY A 57 -0.46 2.09 18.62
C GLY A 57 -0.87 0.64 18.40
N VAL A 58 -2.09 0.24 18.81
CA VAL A 58 -2.57 -1.11 18.49
C VAL A 58 -2.55 -1.30 16.98
N HIS A 59 -1.65 -2.18 16.56
CA HIS A 59 -1.47 -2.59 15.18
C HIS A 59 -2.36 -3.80 14.94
N MET A 60 -3.47 -3.63 14.23
CA MET A 60 -4.14 -4.77 13.62
C MET A 60 -3.33 -5.14 12.37
N GLY A 61 -2.31 -5.98 12.59
CA GLY A 61 -1.40 -6.45 11.56
C GLY A 61 -1.71 -7.88 11.16
N ARG A 62 -1.68 -8.17 9.85
CA ARG A 62 -1.72 -9.55 9.35
C ARG A 62 -0.79 -9.75 8.17
N GLU A 63 -0.13 -10.90 8.20
CA GLU A 63 0.60 -11.43 7.06
C GLU A 63 -0.37 -12.16 6.13
N PHE A 64 -0.05 -12.13 4.84
CA PHE A 64 -0.82 -12.81 3.80
C PHE A 64 0.09 -13.18 2.62
N THR A 65 -0.42 -14.00 1.70
CA THR A 65 0.29 -14.36 0.47
C THR A 65 -0.52 -14.01 -0.77
N ILE A 66 0.20 -13.76 -1.87
CA ILE A 66 -0.36 -13.49 -3.18
C ILE A 66 0.27 -14.47 -4.17
N PRO A 67 -0.48 -15.18 -5.02
CA PRO A 67 0.11 -15.98 -6.08
C PRO A 67 1.07 -15.14 -6.94
N ALA A 68 2.26 -15.66 -7.25
CA ALA A 68 3.31 -14.85 -7.88
C ALA A 68 2.91 -14.30 -9.26
N THR A 69 2.02 -14.97 -9.99
CA THR A 69 1.44 -14.45 -11.24
C THR A 69 0.64 -13.18 -10.98
N GLU A 70 -0.24 -13.19 -9.98
CA GLU A 70 -1.07 -12.05 -9.61
C GLU A 70 -0.25 -10.89 -9.03
N TYR A 71 0.75 -11.21 -8.20
CA TYR A 71 1.71 -10.21 -7.72
C TYR A 71 2.45 -9.51 -8.86
N ARG A 72 2.97 -10.26 -9.85
CA ARG A 72 3.66 -9.68 -11.00
C ARG A 72 2.73 -8.82 -11.86
N THR A 73 1.47 -9.24 -12.05
CA THR A 73 0.45 -8.42 -12.71
C THR A 73 0.18 -7.12 -11.94
N LEU A 74 0.04 -7.21 -10.62
CA LEU A 74 -0.14 -6.05 -9.75
C LEU A 74 1.03 -5.08 -9.85
N MET A 75 2.27 -5.55 -9.69
CA MET A 75 3.48 -4.73 -9.78
C MET A 75 3.65 -4.11 -11.17
N SER A 76 3.34 -4.84 -12.24
CA SER A 76 3.38 -4.31 -13.61
C SER A 76 2.39 -3.16 -13.82
N ASN A 77 1.17 -3.30 -13.27
CA ASN A 77 0.17 -2.23 -13.31
C ASN A 77 0.63 -1.00 -12.53
N LEU A 78 1.17 -1.19 -11.33
CA LEU A 78 1.72 -0.10 -10.52
C LEU A 78 2.91 0.58 -11.19
N ASP A 79 3.84 -0.19 -11.76
CA ASP A 79 4.99 0.33 -12.50
C ASP A 79 4.52 1.20 -13.68
N ARG A 80 3.51 0.76 -14.42
CA ARG A 80 2.88 1.56 -15.50
C ARG A 80 2.33 2.87 -14.95
N LEU A 81 1.56 2.83 -13.85
CA LEU A 81 1.00 4.04 -13.23
C LEU A 81 2.09 5.01 -12.76
N ILE A 82 3.16 4.50 -12.14
CA ILE A 82 4.27 5.32 -11.66
C ILE A 82 5.02 6.00 -12.82
N GLN A 83 5.11 5.33 -13.98
CA GLN A 83 5.81 5.82 -15.16
C GLN A 83 4.98 6.80 -16.00
N THR A 84 3.69 6.53 -16.18
CA THR A 84 2.83 7.30 -17.10
C THR A 84 1.84 8.22 -16.39
N GLY A 85 1.64 8.04 -15.09
CA GLY A 85 0.64 8.76 -14.32
C GLY A 85 0.98 10.24 -14.18
N ASN A 86 -0.06 11.07 -14.20
CA ASN A 86 0.10 12.48 -13.91
C ASN A 86 0.50 12.66 -12.43
N ARG A 87 1.70 13.20 -12.21
CA ARG A 87 2.29 13.44 -10.89
C ARG A 87 1.99 14.82 -10.34
N ASP A 88 1.02 15.54 -10.90
CA ASP A 88 0.60 16.82 -10.35
C ASP A 88 0.47 16.71 -8.82
N ASN A 89 1.20 17.58 -8.12
CA ASN A 89 1.31 17.57 -6.67
C ASN A 89 0.06 18.20 -6.03
N ASP A 90 -1.11 17.74 -6.43
CA ASP A 90 -2.37 18.17 -5.85
C ASP A 90 -2.55 17.52 -4.48
N LEU A 91 -2.21 18.31 -3.47
CA LEU A 91 -2.50 18.07 -2.07
C LEU A 91 -3.82 18.75 -1.74
N CYS A 92 -4.95 18.02 -1.78
CA CYS A 92 -6.19 18.55 -1.20
C CYS A 92 -6.14 18.50 0.33
N LEU A 93 -6.97 19.33 0.95
CA LEU A 93 -7.10 19.40 2.40
C LEU A 93 -7.87 18.19 2.98
N ASP A 94 -8.80 17.63 2.21
CA ASP A 94 -9.86 16.70 2.62
C ASP A 94 -9.83 15.37 1.86
N GLY A 95 -8.63 14.81 1.65
CA GLY A 95 -8.46 13.51 0.98
C GLY A 95 -7.65 12.50 1.77
N THR A 96 -7.41 11.34 1.16
CA THR A 96 -6.49 10.32 1.68
C THR A 96 -5.09 10.56 1.15
N GLY A 97 -4.27 11.18 1.99
CA GLY A 97 -2.83 11.29 1.76
C GLY A 97 -2.22 9.89 1.65
N ALA A 98 -1.32 9.69 0.69
CA ALA A 98 -0.68 8.42 0.45
C ALA A 98 0.79 8.61 0.12
N ALA A 99 1.60 7.63 0.48
CA ALA A 99 2.99 7.56 0.08
C ALA A 99 3.37 6.12 -0.27
N PHE A 100 4.36 5.95 -1.13
CA PHE A 100 4.87 4.64 -1.48
C PHE A 100 6.38 4.64 -1.71
N ASP A 101 6.97 3.46 -1.50
CA ASP A 101 8.29 3.08 -2.00
C ASP A 101 8.13 1.86 -2.90
N ARG A 102 8.51 1.99 -4.17
CA ARG A 102 8.60 0.88 -5.12
C ARG A 102 10.06 0.48 -5.27
N PHE A 103 10.42 -0.75 -4.92
CA PHE A 103 11.77 -1.27 -5.06
C PHE A 103 11.84 -2.26 -6.21
N LYS A 104 12.56 -1.93 -7.28
CA LYS A 104 12.68 -2.75 -8.48
C LYS A 104 14.12 -2.77 -8.98
N ASP A 105 14.68 -3.96 -9.16
CA ASP A 105 16.03 -4.19 -9.72
C ASP A 105 17.14 -3.39 -9.00
N GLY A 106 16.99 -3.19 -7.69
CA GLY A 106 17.95 -2.43 -6.88
C GLY A 106 17.75 -0.91 -6.89
N THR A 107 16.73 -0.40 -7.59
CA THR A 107 16.34 1.02 -7.59
C THR A 107 15.08 1.23 -6.76
N VAL A 108 15.07 2.26 -5.91
CA VAL A 108 13.89 2.69 -5.15
C VAL A 108 13.29 3.93 -5.82
N ILE A 109 11.99 3.88 -6.12
CA ILE A 109 11.20 5.03 -6.54
C ILE A 109 10.22 5.35 -5.42
N SER A 110 10.28 6.57 -4.90
CA SER A 110 9.40 7.04 -3.82
C SER A 110 8.56 8.21 -4.29
N SER A 111 7.33 8.30 -3.79
CA SER A 111 6.48 9.47 -3.99
C SER A 111 5.46 9.61 -2.87
N LEU A 112 4.94 10.83 -2.70
CA LEU A 112 3.83 11.15 -1.80
C LEU A 112 2.84 12.06 -2.54
N GLY A 113 1.56 11.96 -2.18
CA GLY A 113 0.51 12.76 -2.79
C GLY A 113 -0.86 12.45 -2.17
N ASN A 114 -1.90 13.08 -2.71
CA ASN A 114 -3.25 12.93 -2.17
C ASN A 114 -4.29 12.70 -3.27
N CYS A 115 -4.53 13.73 -4.10
CA CYS A 115 -5.67 13.77 -5.02
C CYS A 115 -5.31 13.66 -6.49
N SER A 116 -4.02 13.52 -6.82
CA SER A 116 -3.67 13.38 -8.23
C SER A 116 -4.31 12.11 -8.80
N PRO A 117 -4.74 12.11 -10.08
CA PRO A 117 -5.36 10.93 -10.69
C PRO A 117 -4.52 9.66 -10.55
N MET A 118 -3.19 9.80 -10.59
CA MET A 118 -2.27 8.67 -10.36
C MET A 118 -2.40 8.12 -8.93
N PHE A 119 -2.48 8.97 -7.91
CA PHE A 119 -2.60 8.53 -6.53
C PHE A 119 -3.98 7.91 -6.24
N GLU A 120 -5.04 8.40 -6.87
CA GLU A 120 -6.37 7.77 -6.79
C GLU A 120 -6.36 6.34 -7.35
N GLU A 121 -5.81 6.15 -8.55
CA GLU A 121 -5.73 4.82 -9.16
C GLU A 121 -4.79 3.89 -8.39
N LEU A 122 -3.65 4.40 -7.90
CA LEU A 122 -2.71 3.64 -7.07
C LEU A 122 -3.37 3.17 -5.76
N LYS A 123 -4.08 4.07 -5.06
CA LYS A 123 -4.86 3.74 -3.86
C LYS A 123 -5.86 2.62 -4.15
N LEU A 124 -6.62 2.73 -5.23
CA LEU A 124 -7.64 1.74 -5.60
C LEU A 124 -7.02 0.37 -5.93
N VAL A 125 -5.92 0.35 -6.68
CA VAL A 125 -5.23 -0.88 -7.07
C VAL A 125 -4.69 -1.61 -5.84
N VAL A 126 -4.04 -0.90 -4.92
CA VAL A 126 -3.52 -1.50 -3.68
C VAL A 126 -4.67 -1.99 -2.80
N LEU A 127 -5.74 -1.20 -2.64
CA LEU A 127 -6.89 -1.58 -1.80
C LEU A 127 -7.58 -2.85 -2.32
N LYS A 128 -7.76 -2.98 -3.65
CA LYS A 128 -8.31 -4.18 -4.26
C LYS A 128 -7.47 -5.42 -3.99
N ALA A 129 -6.14 -5.30 -4.03
CA ALA A 129 -5.25 -6.40 -3.68
C ALA A 129 -5.39 -6.79 -2.21
N VAL A 130 -5.37 -5.81 -1.29
CA VAL A 130 -5.52 -6.05 0.15
C VAL A 130 -6.88 -6.69 0.47
N ARG A 131 -7.99 -6.17 -0.05
CA ARG A 131 -9.33 -6.75 0.17
C ARG A 131 -9.42 -8.20 -0.27
N ARG A 132 -8.73 -8.57 -1.34
CA ARG A 132 -8.75 -9.93 -1.88
C ARG A 132 -7.87 -10.89 -1.09
N PHE A 133 -6.66 -10.49 -0.73
CA PHE A 133 -5.65 -11.40 -0.18
C PHE A 133 -5.46 -11.28 1.34
N ALA A 134 -5.92 -10.18 1.93
CA ALA A 134 -5.86 -9.91 3.36
C ALA A 134 -7.22 -9.43 3.90
N PRO A 135 -8.32 -10.21 3.73
CA PRO A 135 -9.62 -9.82 4.23
C PRO A 135 -9.61 -9.66 5.76
N GLY A 136 -10.43 -8.74 6.27
CA GLY A 136 -10.58 -8.47 7.70
C GLY A 136 -11.53 -7.30 7.96
N ASP A 137 -12.09 -7.24 9.16
CA ASP A 137 -13.09 -6.22 9.55
C ASP A 137 -12.50 -4.81 9.70
N ASP A 138 -11.17 -4.73 9.80
CA ASP A 138 -10.35 -3.52 9.92
C ASP A 138 -10.04 -2.84 8.57
N LEU A 139 -10.44 -3.45 7.45
CA LEU A 139 -10.22 -2.88 6.13
C LEU A 139 -11.05 -1.60 5.91
N PRO A 140 -10.56 -0.70 5.03
CA PRO A 140 -11.39 0.36 4.51
C PRO A 140 -12.66 -0.17 3.85
N THR A 141 -13.79 0.43 4.19
CA THR A 141 -15.12 0.11 3.62
C THR A 141 -15.35 0.85 2.30
N GLU A 142 -14.68 1.98 2.11
CA GLU A 142 -14.82 2.86 0.94
C GLU A 142 -13.56 2.79 0.07
N ASP A 143 -13.68 3.16 -1.21
CA ASP A 143 -12.60 3.03 -2.21
C ASP A 143 -11.48 4.07 -2.03
N ASP A 144 -11.75 5.12 -1.26
CA ASP A 144 -10.83 6.19 -0.90
C ASP A 144 -9.98 5.86 0.34
N TRP A 145 -10.04 4.62 0.84
CA TRP A 145 -9.43 4.16 2.09
C TRP A 145 -10.11 4.68 3.37
N HIS A 146 -11.32 5.22 3.28
CA HIS A 146 -12.11 5.55 4.45
C HIS A 146 -12.75 4.29 5.07
N ARG A 147 -12.81 4.27 6.39
CA ARG A 147 -13.59 3.31 7.18
C ARG A 147 -14.53 4.11 8.07
N SER A 148 -15.82 3.95 7.82
CA SER A 148 -16.89 4.58 8.59
C SER A 148 -17.27 3.70 9.78
N TYR A 149 -17.71 4.30 10.89
CA TYR A 149 -18.14 3.61 12.12
C TYR A 149 -19.40 2.77 11.92
#